data_AF-A0A0R2PDL6-F1
#
_entry.id   AF-A0A0R2PDL6-F1
#
_cell.length_a   1.000
_cell.length_b   1.000
_cell.length_c   1.000
_cell.angle_alpha   90.00
_cell.angle_beta   90.00
_cell.angle_gamma   90.00
#
_symmetry.space_group_name_H-M   'P 1'
#
loop_
_entity.id
_entity.type
_entity.pdbx_description
1 polymer ?
#
loop_
_entity_poly.entity_id
_entity_poly.type
_entity_poly.pdbx_seq_one_letter_code
_entity_poly.pdbx_strand_id
1 'polypeptide(L)'
;MVRTSLLREVGGFDTSPELISTEDYDLWVRLAENNAQFEFIDDPLGEYYRHDHNVSANLEKHLRAELAMLDKHFVRDRGLKYIFLKQRRLAIAQYGAGRSFHRTGKHGHALKKFFRSLVMWPLSVRLYAAIALAVVGLISPKNK
;
A
#
# COMPACT_ATOMS: atom_id res chain seq x y z
N MET A 1 3.36 3.96 19.04
CA MET A 1 2.46 3.98 20.22
C MET A 1 1.49 5.15 20.09
N VAL A 2 0.36 5.14 20.79
CA VAL A 2 -0.65 6.21 20.74
C VAL A 2 -1.35 6.35 22.09
N ARG A 3 -1.73 7.59 22.46
CA ARG A 3 -2.48 7.86 23.70
C ARG A 3 -3.90 7.31 23.58
N THR A 4 -4.40 6.68 24.64
CA THR A 4 -5.75 6.10 24.67
C THR A 4 -6.85 7.14 24.43
N SER A 5 -6.66 8.39 24.86
CA SER A 5 -7.59 9.48 24.61
C SER A 5 -7.80 9.73 23.11
N LEU A 6 -6.71 9.82 22.34
CA LEU A 6 -6.75 10.02 20.90
C LEU A 6 -7.42 8.85 20.18
N LEU A 7 -7.15 7.61 20.62
CA LEU A 7 -7.84 6.43 20.06
C LEU A 7 -9.35 6.48 20.27
N ARG A 8 -9.80 6.87 21.47
CA ARG A 8 -11.22 6.99 21.79
C ARG A 8 -11.89 8.12 21.00
N GLU A 9 -11.17 9.22 20.79
CA GLU A 9 -11.65 10.37 20.03
C GLU A 9 -11.97 10.02 18.57
N VAL A 10 -11.13 9.22 17.93
CA VAL A 10 -11.36 8.78 16.54
C VAL A 10 -12.23 7.52 16.43
N GLY A 11 -12.71 6.96 17.55
CA GLY A 11 -13.58 5.77 17.57
C GLY A 11 -12.85 4.42 17.41
N GLY A 12 -11.53 4.37 17.61
CA GLY A 12 -10.76 3.12 17.52
C GLY A 12 -10.56 2.63 16.09
N PHE A 13 -10.37 1.31 15.91
CA PHE A 13 -10.20 0.69 14.59
C PHE A 13 -11.52 0.63 13.83
N ASP A 14 -11.47 0.89 12.53
CA ASP A 14 -12.60 0.62 11.65
C ASP A 14 -12.57 -0.87 11.26
N THR A 15 -13.60 -1.61 11.66
CA THR A 15 -13.72 -3.06 11.44
C THR A 15 -14.47 -3.41 10.16
N SER A 16 -14.70 -2.43 9.28
CA SER A 16 -15.38 -2.65 8.00
C SER A 16 -14.65 -3.73 7.17
N PRO A 17 -15.36 -4.71 6.58
CA PRO A 17 -14.74 -5.81 5.84
C PRO A 17 -13.82 -5.38 4.70
N GLU A 18 -14.08 -4.20 4.11
CA GLU A 18 -13.32 -3.63 3.01
C GLU A 18 -11.94 -3.15 3.44
N LEU A 19 -11.74 -2.88 4.73
CA LEU A 19 -10.49 -2.36 5.29
C LEU A 19 -9.63 -3.44 5.94
N ILE A 20 -10.07 -4.71 5.87
CA ILE A 20 -9.30 -5.83 6.42
C ILE A 20 -7.90 -5.84 5.80
N SER A 21 -6.86 -5.80 6.64
CA SER A 21 -5.41 -5.65 6.34
C SER A 21 -4.86 -4.23 6.20
N THR A 22 -5.68 -3.19 6.37
CA THR A 22 -5.29 -1.78 6.36
C THR A 22 -5.93 -0.97 7.48
N GLU A 23 -6.42 -1.65 8.52
CA GLU A 23 -7.10 -1.04 9.68
C GLU A 23 -6.18 -0.11 10.46
N ASP A 24 -4.90 -0.47 10.55
CA ASP A 24 -3.86 0.32 11.17
C ASP A 24 -3.58 1.61 10.39
N TYR A 25 -3.46 1.50 9.07
CA TYR A 25 -3.23 2.64 8.20
C TYR A 25 -4.42 3.61 8.21
N ASP A 26 -5.65 3.09 8.10
CA ASP A 26 -6.87 3.89 8.25
C ASP A 26 -6.91 4.66 9.57
N LEU A 27 -6.59 3.98 10.69
CA LEU A 27 -6.51 4.60 12.01
C LEU A 27 -5.51 5.76 12.04
N TRP A 28 -4.31 5.57 11.49
CA TRP A 28 -3.29 6.62 11.46
C TRP A 28 -3.72 7.82 10.62
N VAL A 29 -4.40 7.61 9.48
CA VAL A 29 -4.91 8.71 8.67
C VAL A 29 -5.99 9.48 9.43
N ARG A 30 -6.94 8.80 10.08
CA ARG A 30 -7.98 9.47 10.91
C ARG A 30 -7.39 10.28 12.05
N LEU A 31 -6.34 9.78 12.71
CA LEU A 31 -5.63 10.53 13.74
C LEU A 31 -4.97 11.80 13.17
N ALA A 32 -4.33 11.69 12.00
CA ALA A 32 -3.74 12.84 11.33
C ALA A 32 -4.78 13.88 10.87
N GLU A 33 -5.93 13.43 10.34
CA GLU A 33 -7.05 14.30 10.01
C GLU A 33 -7.60 15.05 11.23
N ASN A 34 -7.49 14.45 12.42
CA ASN A 34 -7.91 15.05 13.69
C ASN A 34 -6.76 15.80 14.42
N ASN A 35 -5.78 16.30 13.66
CA ASN A 35 -4.68 17.13 14.14
C ASN A 35 -3.76 16.48 15.20
N ALA A 36 -3.76 15.15 15.30
CA ALA A 36 -2.79 14.44 16.15
C ALA A 36 -1.36 14.73 15.67
N GLN A 37 -0.45 14.97 16.62
CA GLN A 37 0.96 15.17 16.33
C GLN A 37 1.68 13.82 16.33
N PHE A 38 2.57 13.63 15.36
CA PHE A 38 3.34 12.41 15.18
C PHE A 38 4.82 12.67 15.41
N GLU A 39 5.47 11.79 16.16
CA GLU A 39 6.90 11.79 16.39
C GLU A 39 7.49 10.45 15.94
N PHE A 40 8.60 10.51 15.23
CA PHE A 40 9.34 9.33 14.78
C PHE A 40 10.58 9.16 15.64
N ILE A 41 10.74 7.97 16.21
CA ILE A 41 11.94 7.60 16.95
C ILE A 41 12.84 6.86 15.96
N ASP A 42 14.01 7.42 15.67
CA ASP A 42 14.98 6.88 14.70
C ASP A 42 15.83 5.76 15.29
N ASP A 43 15.18 4.81 15.97
CA ASP A 43 15.79 3.63 16.58
C ASP A 43 14.99 2.36 16.23
N PRO A 44 15.66 1.22 15.97
CA PRO A 44 14.98 -0.06 15.73
C PRO A 44 14.42 -0.61 17.05
N LEU A 45 13.14 -0.33 17.34
CA LEU A 45 12.47 -0.72 18.59
C LEU A 45 11.66 -2.03 18.52
N GLY A 46 11.69 -2.74 17.40
CA GLY A 46 10.93 -3.97 17.25
C GLY A 46 11.31 -4.80 16.04
N GLU A 47 10.94 -6.08 16.08
CA GLU A 47 11.16 -7.05 15.02
C GLU A 47 9.81 -7.48 14.44
N TYR A 48 9.74 -7.59 13.12
CA TYR A 48 8.56 -8.09 12.42
C TYR A 48 8.92 -9.35 11.64
N TYR A 49 8.37 -10.49 12.05
CA TYR A 49 8.57 -11.74 11.35
C TYR A 49 7.65 -11.84 10.14
N ARG A 50 8.23 -12.20 9.00
CA ARG A 50 7.52 -12.31 7.72
C ARG A 50 7.45 -13.78 7.34
N HIS A 51 6.24 -14.33 7.29
CA HIS A 51 5.98 -15.66 6.78
C HIS A 51 4.87 -15.65 5.71
N ASP A 52 4.79 -16.72 4.93
CA ASP A 52 3.93 -16.81 3.74
C ASP A 52 2.41 -16.80 4.04
N HIS A 53 2.01 -16.97 5.31
CA HIS A 53 0.61 -16.98 5.75
C HIS A 53 0.11 -15.69 6.44
N ASN A 54 0.82 -14.56 6.35
CA ASN A 54 0.35 -13.31 6.94
C ASN A 54 -0.98 -12.83 6.32
N VAL A 55 -1.78 -12.02 7.02
CA VAL A 55 -3.05 -11.48 6.49
C VAL A 55 -2.85 -10.73 5.15
N SER A 56 -1.70 -10.06 5.01
CA SER A 56 -1.25 -9.41 3.77
C SER A 56 -0.72 -10.36 2.70
N ALA A 57 -0.63 -11.68 2.96
CA ALA A 57 -0.20 -12.68 1.98
C ALA A 57 -1.22 -12.90 0.87
N ASN A 58 -2.51 -12.62 1.13
CA ASN A 58 -3.47 -12.46 0.04
C ASN A 58 -3.29 -11.08 -0.60
N LEU A 59 -2.29 -10.98 -1.48
CA LEU A 59 -1.86 -9.76 -2.14
C LEU A 59 -2.99 -9.02 -2.86
N GLU A 60 -3.96 -9.75 -3.42
CA GLU A 60 -5.11 -9.11 -4.07
C GLU A 60 -6.09 -8.53 -3.08
N LYS A 61 -6.41 -9.25 -2.00
CA LYS A 61 -7.29 -8.76 -0.95
C LYS A 61 -6.67 -7.52 -0.30
N HIS A 62 -5.38 -7.56 0.01
CA HIS A 62 -4.65 -6.44 0.58
C HIS A 62 -4.66 -5.21 -0.33
N LEU A 63 -4.39 -5.39 -1.64
CA LEU A 63 -4.46 -4.28 -2.60
C LEU A 63 -5.88 -3.69 -2.65
N ARG A 64 -6.94 -4.51 -2.64
CA ARG A 64 -8.32 -3.99 -2.63
C ARG A 64 -8.61 -3.18 -1.37
N ALA A 65 -8.13 -3.65 -0.20
CA ALA A 65 -8.28 -2.93 1.05
C ALA A 65 -7.53 -1.59 1.05
N GLU A 66 -6.29 -1.57 0.56
CA GLU A 66 -5.53 -0.33 0.39
C GLU A 66 -6.25 0.64 -0.54
N LEU A 67 -6.80 0.18 -1.66
CA LEU A 67 -7.57 1.03 -2.58
C LEU A 67 -8.85 1.57 -1.94
N ALA A 68 -9.57 0.77 -1.15
CA ALA A 68 -10.78 1.19 -0.43
C ALA A 68 -10.44 2.25 0.63
N MET A 69 -9.38 2.05 1.40
CA MET A 69 -8.88 3.01 2.38
C MET A 69 -8.48 4.33 1.71
N LEU A 70 -7.73 4.27 0.60
CA LEU A 70 -7.38 5.48 -0.15
C LEU A 70 -8.64 6.20 -0.65
N ASP A 71 -9.62 5.47 -1.21
CA ASP A 71 -10.84 6.11 -1.68
C ASP A 71 -11.61 6.79 -0.55
N LYS A 72 -11.73 6.14 0.62
CA LYS A 72 -12.35 6.69 1.84
C LYS A 72 -11.76 8.05 2.25
N HIS A 73 -10.45 8.22 2.18
CA HIS A 73 -9.77 9.44 2.64
C HIS A 73 -9.60 10.53 1.57
N PHE A 74 -9.63 10.18 0.29
CA PHE A 74 -9.50 11.15 -0.80
C PHE A 74 -10.83 11.81 -1.23
N VAL A 75 -11.96 11.57 -0.56
CA VAL A 75 -13.28 12.12 -0.95
C VAL A 75 -13.42 13.63 -0.71
N ARG A 76 -12.72 14.16 0.31
CA ARG A 76 -13.05 15.48 0.88
C ARG A 76 -12.49 16.68 0.11
N ASP A 77 -11.41 16.52 -0.65
CA ASP A 77 -10.75 17.63 -1.33
C ASP A 77 -10.73 17.46 -2.86
N ARG A 78 -11.25 18.48 -3.57
CA ARG A 78 -11.45 18.46 -5.03
C ARG A 78 -10.45 19.34 -5.79
N GLY A 79 -9.40 19.84 -5.14
CA GLY A 79 -8.35 20.60 -5.82
C GLY A 79 -7.59 19.76 -6.85
N LEU A 80 -7.15 20.38 -7.95
CA LEU A 80 -6.32 19.71 -8.98
C LEU A 80 -5.11 19.00 -8.37
N LYS A 81 -4.44 19.64 -7.40
CA LYS A 81 -3.32 19.07 -6.64
C LYS A 81 -3.69 17.72 -6.01
N TYR A 82 -4.88 17.60 -5.41
CA TYR A 82 -5.33 16.36 -4.78
C TYR A 82 -5.63 15.27 -5.78
N ILE A 83 -6.15 15.62 -6.96
CA ILE A 83 -6.35 14.65 -8.05
C ILE A 83 -5.01 14.04 -8.44
N PHE A 84 -3.96 14.86 -8.63
CA PHE A 84 -2.61 14.36 -8.93
C PHE A 84 -2.02 13.50 -7.81
N LEU A 85 -2.18 13.93 -6.54
CA LEU A 85 -1.70 13.16 -5.39
C LEU A 85 -2.43 11.82 -5.25
N LYS A 86 -3.76 11.80 -5.45
CA LYS A 86 -4.57 10.56 -5.46
C LYS A 86 -4.07 9.61 -6.54
N GLN A 87 -3.94 10.09 -7.79
CA GLN A 87 -3.46 9.24 -8.89
C GLN A 87 -2.06 8.69 -8.62
N ARG A 88 -1.14 9.53 -8.14
CA ARG A 88 0.20 9.08 -7.75
C ARG A 88 0.15 8.04 -6.63
N ARG A 89 -0.68 8.23 -5.60
CA ARG A 89 -0.78 7.29 -4.47
C ARG A 89 -1.37 5.95 -4.87
N LEU A 90 -2.39 5.97 -5.74
CA LEU A 90 -2.97 4.76 -6.31
C LEU A 90 -1.95 4.02 -7.21
N ALA A 91 -1.14 4.74 -7.98
CA ALA A 91 -0.05 4.13 -8.76
C ALA A 91 0.99 3.47 -7.84
N ILE A 92 1.35 4.11 -6.73
CA ILE A 92 2.26 3.54 -5.72
C ILE A 92 1.68 2.24 -5.13
N ALA A 93 0.38 2.18 -4.84
CA ALA A 93 -0.28 0.96 -4.36
C ALA A 93 -0.19 -0.18 -5.40
N GLN A 94 -0.46 0.11 -6.68
CA GLN A 94 -0.30 -0.88 -7.77
C GLN A 94 1.16 -1.33 -7.90
N TYR A 95 2.13 -0.42 -7.83
CA TYR A 95 3.55 -0.75 -7.85
C TYR A 95 3.94 -1.64 -6.66
N GLY A 96 3.48 -1.31 -5.45
CA GLY A 96 3.70 -2.09 -4.23
C GLY A 96 3.19 -3.52 -4.36
N ALA A 97 1.93 -3.68 -4.81
CA ALA A 97 1.37 -4.99 -5.10
C ALA A 97 2.17 -5.75 -6.16
N GLY A 98 2.61 -5.08 -7.23
CA GLY A 98 3.49 -5.66 -8.24
C GLY A 98 4.80 -6.18 -7.67
N ARG A 99 5.45 -5.42 -6.77
CA ARG A 99 6.66 -5.86 -6.06
C ARG A 99 6.40 -7.07 -5.17
N SER A 100 5.24 -7.14 -4.52
CA SER A 100 4.88 -8.30 -3.70
C SER A 100 4.61 -9.56 -4.53
N PHE A 101 3.93 -9.45 -5.68
CA PHE A 101 3.79 -10.56 -6.64
C PHE A 101 5.13 -10.99 -7.21
N HIS A 102 6.02 -10.04 -7.53
CA HIS A 102 7.34 -10.34 -8.06
C HIS A 102 8.17 -11.14 -7.04
N ARG A 103 8.16 -10.75 -5.76
CA ARG A 103 8.88 -11.46 -4.70
C ARG A 103 8.40 -12.91 -4.49
N THR A 104 7.13 -13.20 -4.77
CA THR A 104 6.56 -14.55 -4.67
C THR A 104 6.74 -15.38 -5.96
N GLY A 105 7.52 -14.88 -6.94
CA GLY A 105 7.76 -15.56 -8.22
C GLY A 105 6.59 -15.48 -9.20
N LYS A 106 5.51 -14.78 -8.86
CA LYS A 106 4.32 -14.62 -9.72
C LYS A 106 4.52 -13.48 -10.73
N HIS A 107 5.52 -13.63 -11.61
CA HIS A 107 5.98 -12.57 -12.53
C HIS A 107 4.88 -12.02 -13.45
N GLY A 108 3.99 -12.87 -13.99
CA GLY A 108 2.87 -12.39 -14.82
C GLY A 108 1.88 -11.49 -14.07
N HIS A 109 1.57 -11.83 -12.80
CA HIS A 109 0.73 -10.99 -11.95
C HIS A 109 1.45 -9.69 -11.60
N ALA A 110 2.76 -9.74 -11.36
CA ALA A 110 3.57 -8.55 -11.10
C ALA A 110 3.53 -7.58 -12.29
N LEU A 111 3.76 -8.07 -13.51
CA LEU A 111 3.71 -7.26 -14.73
C LEU A 111 2.33 -6.61 -14.93
N LYS A 112 1.24 -7.34 -14.69
CA LYS A 112 -0.13 -6.78 -14.76
C LYS A 112 -0.30 -5.59 -13.80
N LYS A 113 0.23 -5.68 -12.56
CA LYS A 113 0.16 -4.57 -11.60
C LYS A 113 1.11 -3.42 -11.97
N PHE A 114 2.31 -3.71 -12.46
CA PHE A 114 3.23 -2.67 -12.94
C PHE A 114 2.66 -1.91 -14.14
N PHE A 115 2.01 -2.59 -15.08
CA PHE A 115 1.36 -1.93 -16.20
C PHE A 115 0.25 -0.99 -15.72
N ARG A 116 -0.58 -1.40 -14.75
CA ARG A 116 -1.56 -0.51 -14.13
C ARG A 116 -0.89 0.70 -13.48
N SER A 117 0.20 0.51 -12.73
CA SER A 117 0.97 1.61 -12.17
C SER A 117 1.52 2.56 -13.25
N LEU A 118 1.96 2.03 -14.39
CA LEU A 118 2.54 2.80 -15.49
C LEU A 118 1.51 3.72 -16.15
N VAL A 119 0.33 3.18 -16.43
CA VAL A 119 -0.79 3.95 -17.01
C VAL A 119 -1.22 5.07 -16.06
N MET A 120 -1.18 4.84 -14.75
CA MET A 120 -1.59 5.84 -13.75
C MET A 120 -0.51 6.90 -13.49
N TRP A 121 0.77 6.51 -13.47
CA TRP A 121 1.88 7.42 -13.18
C TRP A 121 3.18 6.96 -13.87
N PRO A 122 3.42 7.40 -15.12
CA PRO A 122 4.58 6.94 -15.90
C PRO A 122 5.91 7.54 -15.45
N LEU A 123 5.92 8.58 -14.61
CA LEU A 123 7.13 9.31 -14.23
C LEU A 123 8.02 8.59 -13.20
N SER A 124 7.73 7.32 -12.86
CA SER A 124 8.48 6.57 -11.85
C SER A 124 9.62 5.76 -12.47
N VAL A 125 10.86 6.25 -12.36
CA VAL A 125 12.05 5.53 -12.86
C VAL A 125 12.17 4.11 -12.25
N ARG A 126 11.84 3.98 -10.96
CA ARG A 126 11.87 2.69 -10.24
C ARG A 126 10.90 1.66 -10.82
N LEU A 127 9.80 2.11 -11.43
CA LEU A 127 8.82 1.22 -12.07
C LEU A 127 9.42 0.51 -13.28
N TYR A 128 10.14 1.22 -14.13
CA TYR A 128 10.78 0.64 -15.32
C TYR A 128 11.81 -0.44 -14.94
N ALA A 129 12.65 -0.16 -13.94
CA ALA A 129 13.59 -1.15 -13.42
C ALA A 129 12.87 -2.40 -12.88
N ALA A 130 11.75 -2.22 -12.16
CA ALA A 130 10.96 -3.34 -11.65
C ALA A 130 10.29 -4.17 -12.77
N ILE A 131 9.81 -3.52 -13.83
CA ILE A 131 9.28 -4.19 -15.03
C ILE A 131 10.38 -5.01 -15.69
N ALA A 132 11.54 -4.42 -15.96
CA ALA A 132 12.66 -5.11 -16.60
C ALA A 132 13.06 -6.38 -15.81
N LEU A 133 13.21 -6.26 -14.49
CA LEU A 133 13.53 -7.41 -13.64
C LEU A 133 12.42 -8.48 -13.65
N ALA A 134 11.14 -8.09 -13.68
CA ALA A 134 10.04 -9.03 -13.74
C ALA A 134 9.93 -9.74 -15.10
N VAL A 135 10.28 -9.06 -16.20
CA VAL A 135 10.39 -9.67 -17.54
C VAL A 135 11.54 -10.69 -17.55
N VAL A 136 12.71 -10.33 -17.02
CA VAL A 136 13.85 -11.26 -16.91
C VAL A 136 13.45 -12.50 -16.10
N GLY A 137 12.78 -12.33 -14.96
CA GLY A 137 12.30 -13.45 -14.14
C GLY A 137 11.22 -14.32 -14.82
N LEU A 138 10.47 -13.77 -15.77
CA LEU A 138 9.50 -14.53 -16.57
C LEU A 138 10.18 -15.37 -17.66
N ILE A 139 11.25 -14.84 -18.28
CA ILE A 139 11.98 -15.49 -19.37
C ILE A 139 13.01 -16.50 -18.84
N SER A 140 13.61 -16.22 -17.68
CA SER A 140 14.57 -17.10 -17.01
C SER A 140 14.02 -17.52 -15.64
N PRO A 141 13.00 -18.40 -15.59
CA PRO A 141 12.51 -18.92 -14.33
C PRO A 141 13.67 -19.65 -13.64
N LYS A 142 13.95 -19.31 -12.38
CA LYS A 142 14.90 -20.09 -11.58
C LYS A 142 14.39 -21.52 -11.51
N ASN A 143 15.14 -22.47 -12.06
CA ASN A 143 14.93 -23.89 -11.78
C ASN A 143 15.01 -24.07 -10.26
N LYS A 144 13.95 -24.63 -9.69
CA LYS A 144 13.92 -25.00 -8.27
C LYS A 144 14.90 -26.13 -8.00
#